data_AF-A0A5C3KTS1-F1
#
_entry.id   AF-A0A5C3KTS1-F1
#
_cell.length_a   1.000
_cell.length_b   1.000
_cell.length_c   1.000
_cell.angle_alpha   90.00
_cell.angle_beta   90.00
_cell.angle_gamma   90.00
#
_symmetry.space_group_name_H-M   'P 1'
#
loop_
_entity.id
_entity.type
_entity.pdbx_description
1 polymer ?
#
loop_
_entity_poly.entity_id
_entity_poly.type
_entity_poly.pdbx_seq_one_letter_code
_entity_poly.pdbx_strand_id
1 'polypeptide(L)'
;MASEVEPASAPTPVPSPNRQHYQFFWEFLTFKVDCVLFQLPKYRFVEDSPTFAGQYGIGLEHTDPNGSGPSVIELDATPPDFEYFIKAMYPRYVL
;
A
#
# COMPACT_ATOMS: atom_id res chain seq x y z
N MET A 1 -52.46 29.78 -24.39
CA MET A 1 -51.85 28.87 -23.40
C MET A 1 -50.51 28.44 -23.98
N ALA A 2 -49.40 28.98 -23.49
CA ALA A 2 -48.06 28.64 -23.96
C ALA A 2 -47.45 27.64 -22.97
N SER A 3 -47.07 26.47 -23.46
CA SER A 3 -46.40 25.42 -22.69
C SER A 3 -44.94 25.81 -22.45
N GLU A 4 -44.58 25.92 -21.18
CA GLU A 4 -43.21 26.17 -20.73
C GLU A 4 -42.43 24.86 -20.83
N VAL A 5 -41.35 24.86 -21.61
CA VAL A 5 -40.45 23.71 -21.78
C VAL A 5 -39.45 23.75 -20.63
N GLU A 6 -39.50 22.74 -19.75
CA GLU A 6 -38.51 22.55 -18.67
C GLU A 6 -37.08 22.50 -19.26
N PRO A 7 -36.12 23.28 -18.74
CA PRO A 7 -34.75 23.21 -19.21
C PRO A 7 -34.11 21.91 -18.73
N ALA A 8 -33.54 21.16 -19.68
CA ALA A 8 -32.76 19.96 -19.42
C ALA A 8 -31.66 20.23 -18.37
N SER A 9 -31.67 19.45 -17.29
CA SER A 9 -30.65 19.50 -16.23
C SER A 9 -29.25 19.46 -16.82
N ALA A 10 -28.43 20.45 -16.45
CA ALA A 10 -27.04 20.53 -16.86
C ALA A 10 -26.26 19.27 -16.43
N PRO A 11 -25.28 18.79 -17.22
CA PRO A 11 -24.45 17.66 -16.85
C PRO A 11 -23.67 17.98 -15.56
N THR A 12 -23.83 17.12 -14.55
CA THR A 12 -23.10 17.24 -13.29
C THR A 12 -21.60 17.10 -13.55
N PRO A 13 -20.73 17.95 -12.98
CA PRO A 13 -19.29 17.79 -13.13
C PRO A 13 -18.88 16.44 -12.55
N VAL A 14 -18.41 15.53 -13.40
CA VAL A 14 -17.80 14.28 -12.94
C VAL A 14 -16.56 14.63 -12.12
N PRO A 15 -16.44 14.17 -10.86
CA PRO A 15 -15.25 14.41 -10.07
C PRO A 15 -14.04 13.84 -10.80
N SER A 16 -13.03 14.67 -11.01
CA SER A 16 -11.78 14.22 -11.61
C SER A 16 -11.11 13.19 -10.69
N PRO A 17 -10.49 12.13 -11.23
CA PRO A 17 -9.81 11.15 -10.40
C PRO A 17 -8.72 11.83 -9.57
N ASN A 18 -8.62 11.46 -8.29
CA ASN A 18 -7.61 11.99 -7.38
C ASN A 18 -6.21 11.71 -7.95
N ARG A 19 -5.37 12.74 -8.01
CA ARG A 19 -3.96 12.58 -8.41
C ARG A 19 -3.13 12.10 -7.22
N GLN A 20 -2.39 11.03 -7.41
CA GLN A 20 -1.43 10.55 -6.42
C GLN A 20 -0.18 11.44 -6.43
N HIS A 21 0.36 11.75 -5.26
CA HIS A 21 1.61 12.50 -5.15
C HIS A 21 2.80 11.55 -5.36
N TYR A 22 3.62 11.81 -6.37
CA TYR A 22 4.73 10.91 -6.77
C TYR A 22 5.71 10.57 -5.63
N GLN A 23 5.92 11.48 -4.68
CA GLN A 23 6.87 11.29 -3.57
C GLN A 23 6.23 10.79 -2.26
N PHE A 24 4.94 11.07 -2.04
CA PHE A 24 4.28 10.88 -0.73
C PHE A 24 3.09 9.92 -0.82
N PHE A 25 2.88 9.29 -1.97
CA PHE A 25 1.91 8.22 -2.15
C PHE A 25 2.66 6.89 -2.15
N TRP A 26 2.70 6.24 -0.99
CA TRP A 26 3.49 5.02 -0.80
C TRP A 26 2.65 3.75 -0.96
N GLU A 27 3.28 2.74 -1.54
CA GLU A 27 2.75 1.37 -1.56
C GLU A 27 3.08 0.68 -0.22
N PHE A 28 2.12 -0.07 0.31
CA PHE A 28 2.25 -0.80 1.57
C PHE A 28 2.22 -2.30 1.35
N LEU A 29 3.03 -3.02 2.11
CA LEU A 29 3.04 -4.47 2.19
C LEU A 29 2.34 -4.92 3.46
N THR A 30 1.67 -6.07 3.40
CA THR A 30 1.09 -6.72 4.57
C THR A 30 1.88 -7.99 4.88
N PHE A 31 2.50 -8.04 6.05
CA PHE A 31 3.20 -9.21 6.56
C PHE A 31 2.33 -9.91 7.59
N LYS A 32 2.30 -11.25 7.55
CA LYS A 32 1.69 -12.08 8.57
C LYS A 32 2.79 -12.83 9.32
N VAL A 33 2.87 -12.59 10.62
CA VAL A 33 3.83 -13.21 11.54
C VAL A 33 3.01 -13.90 12.62
N ASP A 34 3.02 -15.23 12.64
CA ASP A 34 2.04 -16.04 13.37
C ASP A 34 0.58 -15.61 13.09
N CYS A 35 -0.09 -15.03 14.09
CA CYS A 35 -1.48 -14.55 14.03
C CYS A 35 -1.57 -13.02 13.94
N VAL A 36 -0.46 -12.32 13.69
CA VAL A 36 -0.38 -10.86 13.71
C VAL A 36 -0.10 -10.32 12.31
N LEU A 37 -0.85 -9.29 11.90
CA LEU A 37 -0.64 -8.58 10.65
C LEU A 37 0.08 -7.26 10.87
N PHE A 38 1.13 -7.03 10.09
CA PHE A 38 1.90 -5.79 10.06
C PHE A 38 1.78 -5.15 8.68
N GLN A 39 1.41 -3.87 8.63
CA GLN A 39 1.36 -3.11 7.39
C GLN A 39 2.44 -2.04 7.37
N LEU A 40 3.34 -2.10 6.39
CA LEU A 40 4.54 -1.25 6.34
C LEU A 40 4.85 -0.78 4.92
N PRO A 41 5.45 0.41 4.75
CA PRO A 41 5.85 0.93 3.45
C PRO A 41 6.83 -0.01 2.72
N LYS A 42 6.52 -0.34 1.46
CA LYS A 42 7.32 -1.21 0.59
C LYS A 42 8.73 -0.69 0.35
N TYR A 43 8.85 0.61 0.10
CA TYR A 43 10.11 1.23 -0.32
C TYR A 43 11.26 0.96 0.65
N ARG A 44 10.97 0.88 1.96
CA ARG A 44 11.97 0.59 2.99
C ARG A 44 12.59 -0.79 2.88
N PHE A 45 11.83 -1.79 2.46
CA PHE A 45 12.36 -3.14 2.27
C PHE A 45 13.20 -3.23 1.00
N VAL A 46 12.79 -2.52 -0.06
CA VAL A 46 13.52 -2.46 -1.33
C VAL A 46 14.85 -1.72 -1.18
N GLU A 47 14.84 -0.59 -0.47
CA GLU A 47 16.01 0.28 -0.29
C GLU A 47 16.95 -0.24 0.80
N ASP A 48 16.42 -0.53 1.99
CA ASP A 48 17.24 -0.81 3.18
C ASP A 48 17.51 -2.33 3.38
N SER A 49 16.80 -3.21 2.65
CA SER A 49 16.96 -4.67 2.80
C SER A 49 16.79 -5.47 1.49
N PRO A 50 17.66 -5.29 0.49
CA PRO A 50 17.53 -5.95 -0.82
C PRO A 50 17.55 -7.48 -0.73
N THR A 51 18.25 -8.05 0.25
CA THR A 51 18.24 -9.51 0.50
C THR A 51 16.87 -10.00 0.95
N PHE A 52 16.26 -9.30 1.91
CA PHE A 52 14.90 -9.61 2.36
C PHE A 52 13.90 -9.42 1.21
N ALA A 53 14.06 -8.33 0.45
CA ALA A 53 13.21 -8.08 -0.70
C ALA A 53 13.28 -9.19 -1.74
N GLY A 54 14.49 -9.65 -2.10
CA GLY A 54 14.68 -10.77 -3.02
C GLY A 54 14.11 -12.10 -2.50
N GLN A 55 14.26 -12.38 -1.20
CA GLN A 55 13.76 -13.61 -0.59
C GLN A 55 12.24 -13.72 -0.64
N TYR A 56 11.53 -12.61 -0.45
CA TYR A 56 10.06 -12.56 -0.41
C TYR A 56 9.43 -11.98 -1.68
N GLY A 57 10.21 -11.79 -2.76
CA GLY A 57 9.72 -11.26 -4.04
C GLY A 57 9.25 -9.79 -3.98
N ILE A 58 9.64 -9.04 -2.96
CA ILE A 58 9.23 -7.64 -2.78
C ILE A 58 9.90 -6.77 -3.84
N GLY A 59 9.10 -6.06 -4.63
CA GLY A 59 9.61 -5.16 -5.68
C GLY A 59 9.78 -5.82 -7.04
N LEU A 60 9.65 -7.15 -7.12
CA LEU A 60 9.20 -7.77 -8.36
C LEU A 60 7.74 -7.35 -8.51
N GLU A 61 7.34 -6.83 -9.67
CA GLU A 61 5.92 -6.60 -9.94
C GLU A 61 5.24 -7.95 -9.94
N HIS A 62 4.77 -8.38 -8.76
CA HIS A 62 3.81 -9.45 -8.59
C HIS A 62 2.52 -8.95 -9.24
N THR A 63 2.49 -9.03 -10.56
CA THR A 63 1.26 -9.04 -11.33
C THR A 63 0.60 -10.34 -10.95
N ASP A 64 -0.16 -10.34 -9.86
CA ASP A 64 -1.12 -11.41 -9.62
C ASP A 64 -2.02 -11.47 -10.86
N PRO A 65 -1.98 -12.53 -11.67
CA PRO A 65 -2.77 -12.61 -12.91
C PRO A 65 -4.27 -12.64 -12.64
N ASN A 66 -4.67 -12.67 -11.36
CA ASN A 66 -6.04 -12.78 -10.90
C ASN A 66 -6.54 -11.57 -10.08
N GLY A 67 -5.75 -10.48 -9.97
CA GLY A 67 -6.23 -9.18 -9.48
C GLY A 67 -6.92 -9.17 -8.10
N SER A 68 -6.51 -10.03 -7.16
CA SER A 68 -7.22 -10.24 -5.90
C SER A 68 -6.42 -9.76 -4.69
N GLY A 69 -6.44 -8.44 -4.45
CA GLY A 69 -6.09 -7.84 -3.17
C GLY A 69 -4.58 -7.76 -2.84
N PRO A 70 -4.21 -7.05 -1.76
CA PRO A 70 -2.82 -6.96 -1.32
C PRO A 70 -2.32 -8.34 -0.90
N SER A 71 -1.30 -8.85 -1.57
CA SER A 71 -0.68 -10.15 -1.30
C SER A 71 -0.09 -10.12 0.13
N VAL A 72 -0.56 -11.03 0.99
CA VAL A 72 -0.05 -11.17 2.36
C VAL A 72 1.22 -12.02 2.33
N ILE A 73 2.32 -11.48 2.84
CA ILE A 73 3.61 -12.17 2.94
C ILE A 73 3.69 -12.87 4.29
N GLU A 74 3.66 -14.20 4.29
CA GLU A 74 3.82 -14.99 5.51
C GLU A 74 5.30 -15.11 5.88
N LEU A 75 5.63 -14.82 7.14
CA LEU A 75 6.99 -14.91 7.68
C LEU A 75 7.06 -16.01 8.73
N ASP A 76 8.10 -16.84 8.62
CA ASP A 76 8.49 -17.78 9.67
C ASP A 76 9.35 -17.05 10.72
N ALA A 77 8.68 -16.27 11.55
CA ALA A 77 9.28 -15.48 12.63
C ALA A 77 8.26 -15.31 13.76
N THR A 78 8.74 -14.90 14.94
CA THR A 78 7.84 -14.50 16.02
C THR A 78 7.55 -12.99 15.93
N PRO A 79 6.37 -12.52 16.39
CA PRO A 79 6.06 -11.10 16.46
C PRO A 79 7.14 -10.23 17.11
N PRO A 80 7.73 -10.58 18.28
CA PRO A 80 8.77 -9.74 18.88
C PRO A 80 10.04 -9.65 18.01
N ASP A 81 10.47 -10.74 17.37
CA ASP A 81 11.63 -10.69 16.46
C ASP A 81 11.38 -9.74 15.29
N PHE A 82 10.18 -9.82 14.71
CA PHE A 82 9.79 -8.92 13.63
C PHE A 82 9.67 -7.47 14.10
N GLU A 83 9.17 -7.21 15.31
CA GLU A 83 9.18 -5.86 15.89
C GLU A 83 10.58 -5.29 16.07
N TYR A 84 11.55 -6.10 16.52
CA TYR A 84 12.94 -5.66 16.64
C TYR A 84 13.53 -5.31 15.27
N PHE A 85 13.24 -6.14 14.26
CA PHE A 85 13.61 -5.86 12.87
C PHE A 85 13.02 -4.54 12.36
N ILE A 86 11.72 -4.29 12.59
CA ILE A 86 11.07 -3.02 12.24
C ILE A 86 11.71 -1.85 12.99
N LYS A 87 11.99 -1.97 14.28
CA LYS A 87 12.63 -0.90 15.08
C LYS A 87 14.03 -0.56 14.56
N ALA A 88 14.76 -1.53 14.02
CA ALA A 88 16.04 -1.31 13.37
C ALA A 88 15.90 -0.55 12.03
N MET A 89 14.86 -0.83 11.25
CA MET A 89 14.56 -0.12 9.99
C MET A 89 13.98 1.28 10.20
N TYR A 90 13.21 1.48 11.27
CA TYR A 90 12.57 2.75 11.64
C TYR A 90 13.09 3.20 13.00
N PRO A 91 14.37 3.58 13.11
CA PRO A 91 14.92 4.06 14.36
C PRO A 91 14.16 5.31 14.78
N ARG A 92 13.51 5.24 15.95
CA ARG A 92 12.91 6.42 16.57
C ARG A 92 14.03 7.23 17.17
N TYR A 93 14.41 8.31 16.51
CA TYR A 93 15.20 9.34 17.15
C TYR A 93 14.33 9.98 18.23
N VAL A 94 14.74 9.85 19.49
CA VAL A 94 14.22 10.70 20.57
C VAL A 94 14.87 12.06 20.33
N LEU A 95 14.09 12.99 19.76
CA LEU A 95 14.46 14.40 19.66
C LEU A 95 14.34 15.08 21.03
#